data_AF-A0A3D2FGX8-F1
#
_entry.id   AF-A0A3D2FGX8-F1
#
_cell.length_a   1.000
_cell.length_b   1.000
_cell.length_c   1.000
_cell.angle_alpha   90.00
_cell.angle_beta   90.00
_cell.angle_gamma   90.00
#
_symmetry.space_group_name_H-M   'P 1'
#
loop_
_entity.id
_entity.type
_entity.pdbx_description
1 polymer ?
#
loop_
_entity_poly.entity_id
_entity_poly.type
_entity_poly.pdbx_seq_one_letter_code
_entity_poly.pdbx_strand_id
1 'polypeptide(L)'
;MPKLATQQLDSIHAMLSAGHRNLRVERHSLVLWGASSGGLILVSDRILTAEQFPMLEQRAIAWLLLLVITLSGVNLIDWHLTRRAKQARDEAWSFIHRQVLKVWWLLMSVGVLLTFATFFYGGGYMIFAAWVVLAGLGLYIHGLFSEELLEWSGALLIAIGIGMLAFRLNYVASQWVAASTLGLGLPLLAAMLDRGRERDVWLRLVQSAGWLLCVLIPPLLAQRMAYAHVPPEAPLVSLEEFRKQPAAQQVVLLPAGSSIPVKVEVSGNVFRASSASVLPLELNEPLEIMMSNGQPTGDWRFPGESWALAREANWVRIPWIKAELTPQKGPEIRTSLVVETQHQPR
;
A
#
# COMPACT_ATOMS: atom_id res chain seq x y z
N MET A 1 10.88 -8.53 48.79
CA MET A 1 10.62 -8.89 47.37
C MET A 1 10.92 -7.82 46.30
N PRO A 2 11.28 -6.54 46.57
CA PRO A 2 11.57 -5.58 45.48
C PRO A 2 12.98 -5.70 44.86
N LYS A 3 13.97 -6.26 45.59
CA LYS A 3 15.38 -6.31 45.15
C LYS A 3 15.63 -7.12 43.86
N LEU A 4 14.82 -8.14 43.60
CA LEU A 4 14.94 -9.00 42.42
C LEU A 4 14.53 -8.29 41.13
N ALA A 5 13.51 -7.44 41.18
CA ALA A 5 13.07 -6.66 40.03
C ALA A 5 14.07 -5.55 39.68
N THR A 6 14.66 -4.89 40.70
CA THR A 6 15.69 -3.87 40.50
C THR A 6 16.96 -4.47 39.90
N GLN A 7 17.43 -5.62 40.41
CA GLN A 7 18.58 -6.34 39.82
C GLN A 7 18.32 -6.79 38.37
N GLN A 8 17.09 -7.17 38.04
CA GLN A 8 16.72 -7.52 36.66
C GLN A 8 16.74 -6.30 35.74
N LEU A 9 16.24 -5.15 36.21
CA LEU A 9 16.30 -3.91 35.45
C LEU A 9 17.74 -3.41 35.29
N ASP A 10 18.57 -3.49 36.32
CA ASP A 10 19.98 -3.10 36.26
C ASP A 10 20.81 -4.01 35.34
N SER A 11 20.52 -5.32 35.33
CA SER A 11 21.16 -6.25 34.39
C SER A 11 20.66 -6.09 32.96
N ILE A 12 19.40 -5.72 32.73
CA ILE A 12 18.88 -5.32 31.41
C ILE A 12 19.56 -4.02 30.96
N HIS A 13 19.67 -3.03 31.86
CA HIS A 13 20.29 -1.74 31.57
C HIS A 13 21.79 -1.92 31.29
N ALA A 14 22.47 -2.77 32.06
CA ALA A 14 23.86 -3.15 31.83
C ALA A 14 24.04 -3.97 30.54
N MET A 15 23.11 -4.87 30.19
CA MET A 15 23.12 -5.58 28.90
C MET A 15 22.97 -4.61 27.72
N LEU A 16 22.04 -3.67 27.83
CA LEU A 16 21.76 -2.67 26.78
C LEU A 16 22.89 -1.66 26.66
N SER A 17 23.46 -1.20 27.79
CA SER A 17 24.61 -0.29 27.79
C SER A 17 25.90 -0.97 27.34
N ALA A 18 26.02 -2.29 27.53
CA ALA A 18 27.12 -3.11 27.02
C ALA A 18 26.88 -3.67 25.62
N GLY A 19 25.79 -3.29 24.93
CA GLY A 19 25.50 -3.72 23.55
C GLY A 19 25.22 -5.22 23.36
N HIS A 20 24.95 -5.98 24.43
CA HIS A 20 24.70 -7.42 24.35
C HIS A 20 23.32 -7.69 23.75
N ARG A 21 23.29 -8.03 22.46
CA ARG A 21 22.07 -8.40 21.74
C ARG A 21 21.77 -9.89 21.94
N ASN A 22 20.86 -10.20 22.86
CA ASN A 22 20.54 -11.58 23.23
C ASN A 22 19.31 -12.18 22.52
N LEU A 23 18.67 -11.42 21.61
CA LEU A 23 17.55 -11.93 20.83
C LEU A 23 18.05 -12.45 19.49
N ARG A 24 17.76 -13.70 19.18
CA ARG A 24 18.03 -14.26 17.85
C ARG A 24 16.73 -14.36 17.07
N VAL A 25 16.63 -13.61 15.98
CA VAL A 25 15.54 -13.79 15.00
C VAL A 25 15.89 -14.98 14.12
N GLU A 26 14.94 -15.89 13.94
CA GLU A 26 15.14 -17.02 13.06
C GLU A 26 14.90 -16.63 11.60
N ARG A 27 15.76 -17.12 10.70
CA ARG A 27 15.70 -16.77 9.27
C ARG A 27 14.38 -17.18 8.63
N HIS A 28 13.82 -18.33 9.04
CA HIS A 28 12.52 -18.78 8.53
C HIS A 28 11.39 -17.81 8.87
N SER A 29 11.46 -17.09 9.98
CA SER A 29 10.43 -16.11 10.35
C SER A 29 10.36 -15.00 9.31
N LEU A 30 11.50 -14.39 8.96
CA LEU A 30 11.56 -13.35 7.92
C LEU A 30 11.08 -13.87 6.55
N VAL A 31 11.44 -15.09 6.18
CA VAL A 31 10.99 -15.70 4.93
C VAL A 31 9.48 -15.94 4.93
N LEU A 32 8.93 -16.52 5.99
CA LEU A 32 7.50 -16.83 6.10
C LEU A 32 6.64 -15.57 6.12
N TRP A 33 7.00 -14.60 6.96
CA TRP A 33 6.29 -13.32 7.03
C TRP A 33 6.40 -12.57 5.71
N GLY A 34 7.59 -12.52 5.10
CA GLY A 34 7.77 -11.88 3.80
C GLY A 34 6.96 -12.53 2.69
N ALA A 35 7.15 -13.82 2.45
CA ALA A 35 6.48 -14.55 1.38
C ALA A 35 4.95 -14.47 1.51
N SER A 36 4.44 -14.55 2.74
CA SER A 36 3.00 -14.51 2.98
C SER A 36 2.42 -13.11 2.82
N SER A 37 3.12 -12.07 3.28
CA SER A 37 2.70 -10.69 3.05
C SER A 37 2.76 -10.33 1.56
N GLY A 38 3.86 -10.64 0.87
CA GLY A 38 4.00 -10.38 -0.57
C GLY A 38 2.98 -11.16 -1.39
N GLY A 39 2.77 -12.43 -1.07
CA GLY A 39 1.75 -13.27 -1.70
C GLY A 39 0.34 -12.74 -1.46
N LEU A 40 0.01 -12.37 -0.22
CA LEU A 40 -1.29 -11.76 0.10
C LEU A 40 -1.52 -10.50 -0.73
N ILE A 41 -0.54 -9.59 -0.79
CA ILE A 41 -0.64 -8.32 -1.52
C ILE A 41 -0.84 -8.52 -3.03
N LEU A 42 -0.16 -9.50 -3.64
CA LEU A 42 -0.21 -9.71 -5.09
C LEU A 42 -1.41 -10.54 -5.55
N VAL A 43 -1.90 -11.44 -4.69
CA VAL A 43 -2.92 -12.42 -5.07
C VAL A 43 -4.32 -11.98 -4.60
N SER A 44 -4.42 -11.14 -3.58
CA SER A 44 -5.71 -10.71 -3.01
C SER A 44 -6.69 -10.15 -4.04
N ASP A 45 -6.24 -9.27 -4.93
CA ASP A 45 -7.10 -8.62 -5.93
C ASP A 45 -7.56 -9.59 -7.03
N ARG A 46 -6.85 -10.73 -7.17
CA ARG A 46 -7.23 -11.81 -8.09
C ARG A 46 -8.27 -12.75 -7.47
N ILE A 47 -8.23 -12.94 -6.14
CA ILE A 47 -9.15 -13.83 -5.42
C ILE A 47 -10.43 -13.09 -5.03
N LEU A 48 -10.34 -11.82 -4.62
CA LEU A 48 -11.46 -11.04 -4.09
C LEU A 48 -11.88 -9.95 -5.10
N THR A 49 -12.49 -10.36 -6.21
CA THR A 49 -12.88 -9.43 -7.28
C THR A 49 -14.21 -8.73 -6.99
N ALA A 50 -14.41 -7.59 -7.64
CA ALA A 50 -15.65 -6.84 -7.54
C ALA A 50 -16.88 -7.57 -8.12
N GLU A 51 -16.63 -8.45 -9.09
CA GLU A 51 -17.67 -9.28 -9.71
C GLU A 51 -18.17 -10.37 -8.75
N GLN A 52 -17.28 -10.96 -7.94
CA GLN A 52 -17.63 -11.98 -6.96
C GLN A 52 -18.31 -11.39 -5.72
N PHE A 53 -17.87 -10.21 -5.28
CA PHE A 53 -18.40 -9.50 -4.12
C PHE A 53 -18.87 -8.09 -4.52
N PRO A 54 -20.09 -7.94 -5.06
CA PRO A 54 -20.59 -6.64 -5.52
C PRO A 54 -20.78 -5.66 -4.37
N MET A 55 -21.25 -6.15 -3.22
CA MET A 55 -21.44 -5.34 -2.02
C MET A 55 -20.10 -5.07 -1.33
N LEU A 56 -19.81 -3.80 -1.04
CA LEU A 56 -18.57 -3.37 -0.40
C LEU A 56 -18.35 -4.05 0.97
N GLU A 57 -19.40 -4.16 1.78
CA GLU A 57 -19.35 -4.78 3.10
C GLU A 57 -18.92 -6.25 3.04
N GLN A 58 -19.49 -7.01 2.10
CA GLN A 58 -19.13 -8.41 1.90
C GLN A 58 -17.67 -8.56 1.46
N ARG A 59 -17.22 -7.68 0.56
CA ARG A 59 -15.82 -7.66 0.11
C ARG A 59 -14.87 -7.30 1.25
N ALA A 60 -15.23 -6.34 2.11
CA ALA A 60 -14.47 -5.95 3.29
C ALA A 60 -14.34 -7.12 4.28
N ILE A 61 -15.44 -7.82 4.56
CA ILE A 61 -15.44 -9.00 5.44
C ILE A 61 -14.55 -10.11 4.85
N ALA A 62 -14.67 -10.39 3.55
CA ALA A 62 -13.83 -11.40 2.88
C ALA A 62 -12.34 -11.06 2.98
N TRP A 63 -11.98 -9.78 2.82
CA TRP A 63 -10.61 -9.29 3.01
C TRP A 63 -10.10 -9.46 4.44
N LEU A 64 -10.91 -9.12 5.43
CA LEU A 64 -10.55 -9.27 6.84
C LEU A 64 -10.39 -10.76 7.22
N LEU A 65 -11.26 -11.63 6.71
CA LEU A 65 -11.14 -13.08 6.90
C LEU A 65 -9.84 -13.61 6.28
N LEU A 66 -9.53 -13.22 5.03
CA LEU A 66 -8.31 -13.61 4.36
C LEU A 66 -7.07 -13.16 5.13
N LEU A 67 -7.08 -11.92 5.65
CA LEU A 67 -6.01 -11.38 6.47
C LEU A 67 -5.83 -12.16 7.78
N VAL A 68 -6.93 -12.46 8.51
CA VAL A 68 -6.89 -13.25 9.74
C VAL A 68 -6.37 -14.66 9.49
N ILE A 69 -6.84 -15.32 8.42
CA ILE A 69 -6.38 -16.67 8.02
C ILE A 69 -4.87 -16.63 7.73
N THR A 70 -4.42 -15.64 6.96
CA THR A 70 -3.00 -15.50 6.60
C THR A 70 -2.13 -15.25 7.84
N LEU A 71 -2.48 -14.28 8.67
CA LEU A 71 -1.72 -13.95 9.89
C LEU A 71 -1.68 -15.13 10.87
N SER A 72 -2.81 -15.82 11.06
CA SER A 72 -2.89 -16.98 11.96
C SER A 72 -2.10 -18.16 11.42
N GLY A 73 -2.18 -18.43 10.11
CA GLY A 73 -1.45 -19.51 9.45
C GLY A 73 0.06 -19.30 9.52
N VAL A 74 0.53 -18.10 9.18
CA VAL A 74 1.96 -17.75 9.27
C VAL A 74 2.46 -17.87 10.69
N ASN A 75 1.72 -17.35 11.67
CA ASN A 75 2.09 -17.43 13.07
C ASN A 75 2.19 -18.88 13.56
N LEU A 76 1.23 -19.73 13.20
CA LEU A 76 1.24 -21.13 13.61
C LEU A 76 2.47 -21.85 13.07
N ILE A 77 2.77 -21.67 11.79
CA ILE A 77 3.96 -22.26 11.15
C ILE A 77 5.24 -21.71 11.79
N ASP A 78 5.35 -20.39 11.92
CA ASP A 78 6.52 -19.72 12.50
C ASP A 78 6.75 -20.15 13.96
N TRP A 79 5.70 -20.24 14.76
CA TRP A 79 5.77 -20.74 16.13
C TRP A 79 6.26 -22.19 16.19
N HIS A 80 5.72 -23.07 15.34
CA HIS A 80 6.13 -24.47 15.30
C HIS A 80 7.61 -24.63 14.91
N LEU A 81 8.07 -23.89 13.89
CA LEU A 81 9.46 -23.94 13.45
C LEU A 81 10.40 -23.33 14.49
N THR A 82 10.05 -22.18 15.05
CA THR A 82 10.85 -21.49 16.07
C THR A 82 10.96 -22.33 17.35
N ARG A 83 9.86 -22.97 17.77
CA ARG A 83 9.88 -23.89 18.91
C ARG A 83 10.80 -25.09 18.67
N ARG A 84 10.73 -25.72 17.50
CA ARG A 84 11.61 -26.83 17.12
C ARG A 84 13.08 -26.39 17.09
N ALA A 85 13.37 -25.22 16.50
CA ALA A 85 14.72 -24.68 16.40
C ALA A 85 15.33 -24.38 17.78
N LYS A 86 14.53 -23.83 18.71
CA LYS A 86 14.97 -23.56 20.09
C LYS A 86 15.16 -24.82 20.91
N GLN A 87 14.27 -25.80 20.77
CA GLN A 87 14.39 -27.11 21.42
C GLN A 87 15.66 -27.84 20.96
N ALA A 88 16.00 -27.77 19.67
CA ALA A 88 17.22 -28.39 19.14
C ALA A 88 18.52 -27.73 19.65
N ARG A 89 18.44 -26.54 20.27
CA ARG A 89 19.58 -25.78 20.83
C ARG A 89 19.53 -25.66 22.36
N ASP A 90 18.58 -26.34 23.01
CA ASP A 90 18.29 -26.20 24.44
C ASP A 90 18.13 -24.73 24.91
N GLU A 91 17.61 -23.86 24.03
CA GLU A 91 17.41 -22.44 24.31
C GLU A 91 16.03 -22.17 24.93
N ALA A 92 16.01 -21.50 26.08
CA ALA A 92 14.77 -20.98 26.66
C ALA A 92 14.31 -19.67 25.98
N TRP A 93 13.01 -19.37 26.08
CA TRP A 93 12.44 -18.11 25.61
C TRP A 93 12.74 -17.00 26.61
N SER A 94 13.57 -16.02 26.22
CA SER A 94 13.90 -14.89 27.08
C SER A 94 12.69 -13.99 27.34
N PHE A 95 12.71 -13.26 28.46
CA PHE A 95 11.67 -12.29 28.79
C PHE A 95 11.54 -11.22 27.70
N ILE A 96 12.66 -10.67 27.24
CA ILE A 96 12.72 -9.65 26.18
C ILE A 96 12.04 -10.18 24.91
N HIS A 97 12.35 -11.41 24.52
CA HIS A 97 11.73 -12.02 23.33
C HIS A 97 10.20 -12.06 23.42
N ARG A 98 9.64 -12.40 24.59
CA ARG A 98 8.18 -12.38 24.78
C ARG A 98 7.60 -10.97 24.68
N GLN A 99 8.29 -9.94 25.17
CA GLN A 99 7.78 -8.57 25.09
C GLN A 99 7.85 -8.03 23.66
N VAL A 100 8.95 -8.28 22.95
CA VAL A 100 9.10 -7.88 21.55
C VAL A 100 8.04 -8.57 20.68
N LEU A 101 7.76 -9.86 20.92
CA LEU A 101 6.68 -10.57 20.23
C LEU A 101 5.29 -9.98 20.52
N LYS A 102 5.02 -9.53 21.75
CA LYS A 102 3.75 -8.82 22.06
C LYS A 102 3.64 -7.51 21.29
N VAL A 103 4.73 -6.75 21.20
CA VAL A 103 4.75 -5.51 20.42
C VAL A 103 4.51 -5.81 18.94
N TRP A 104 5.12 -6.85 18.39
CA TRP A 104 4.83 -7.29 17.02
C TRP A 104 3.34 -7.56 16.80
N TRP A 105 2.70 -8.32 17.68
CA TRP A 105 1.27 -8.59 17.59
C TRP A 105 0.39 -7.37 17.81
N LEU A 106 0.81 -6.42 18.64
CA LEU A 106 0.15 -5.13 18.78
C LEU A 106 0.19 -4.38 17.45
N LEU A 107 1.35 -4.32 16.77
CA LEU A 107 1.51 -3.67 15.48
C LEU A 107 0.68 -4.35 14.38
N MET A 108 0.68 -5.68 14.33
CA MET A 108 -0.19 -6.43 13.40
C MET A 108 -1.68 -6.15 13.66
N SER A 109 -2.09 -6.07 14.93
CA SER A 109 -3.47 -5.73 15.30
C SER A 109 -3.85 -4.31 14.90
N VAL A 110 -2.93 -3.35 15.05
CA VAL A 110 -3.11 -1.99 14.54
C VAL A 110 -3.24 -2.00 13.01
N GLY A 111 -2.45 -2.82 12.31
CA GLY A 111 -2.57 -2.99 10.86
C GLY A 111 -3.93 -3.56 10.44
N VAL A 112 -4.44 -4.57 11.15
CA VAL A 112 -5.79 -5.12 10.94
C VAL A 112 -6.86 -4.06 11.19
N LEU A 113 -6.74 -3.29 12.28
CA LEU A 113 -7.67 -2.21 12.60
C LEU A 113 -7.67 -1.10 11.56
N LEU A 114 -6.48 -0.71 11.06
CA LEU A 114 -6.36 0.25 9.96
C LEU A 114 -6.99 -0.30 8.68
N THR A 115 -6.77 -1.58 8.39
CA THR A 115 -7.40 -2.25 7.23
C THR A 115 -8.92 -2.19 7.35
N PHE A 116 -9.47 -2.56 8.51
CA PHE A 116 -10.90 -2.42 8.82
C PHE A 116 -11.37 -0.98 8.60
N ALA A 117 -10.69 -0.01 9.22
CA ALA A 117 -11.05 1.39 9.09
C ALA A 117 -11.06 1.86 7.63
N THR A 118 -10.07 1.45 6.83
CA THR A 118 -9.99 1.84 5.42
C THR A 118 -11.10 1.26 4.55
N PHE A 119 -11.59 0.06 4.86
CA PHE A 119 -12.70 -0.55 4.13
C PHE A 119 -14.05 0.11 4.43
N PHE A 120 -14.30 0.48 5.69
CA PHE A 120 -15.60 1.04 6.10
C PHE A 120 -15.66 2.58 6.03
N TYR A 121 -14.53 3.28 6.19
CA TYR A 121 -14.47 4.74 6.24
C TYR A 121 -13.64 5.36 5.11
N GLY A 122 -13.04 4.54 4.23
CA GLY A 122 -12.22 5.00 3.11
C GLY A 122 -10.75 5.25 3.47
N GLY A 123 -9.97 5.71 2.50
CA GLY A 123 -8.51 5.91 2.68
C GLY A 123 -7.65 4.71 2.31
N GLY A 124 -8.19 3.74 1.56
CA GLY A 124 -7.48 2.53 1.13
C GLY A 124 -6.18 2.79 0.34
N TYR A 125 -5.99 3.98 -0.22
CA TYR A 125 -4.74 4.36 -0.89
C TYR A 125 -3.52 4.40 0.06
N MET A 126 -3.73 4.55 1.38
CA MET A 126 -2.65 4.58 2.37
C MET A 126 -2.31 3.20 2.95
N ILE A 127 -3.08 2.16 2.64
CA ILE A 127 -3.06 0.91 3.40
C ILE A 127 -1.69 0.20 3.31
N PHE A 128 -1.11 0.15 2.13
CA PHE A 128 0.20 -0.48 1.91
C PHE A 128 1.32 0.30 2.62
N ALA A 129 1.26 1.64 2.59
CA ALA A 129 2.19 2.47 3.32
C ALA A 129 2.11 2.22 4.83
N ALA A 130 0.90 2.15 5.39
CA ALA A 130 0.71 1.85 6.79
C ALA A 130 1.30 0.47 7.18
N TRP A 131 1.02 -0.58 6.39
CA TRP A 131 1.56 -1.92 6.66
C TRP A 131 3.09 -1.97 6.57
N VAL A 132 3.69 -1.31 5.58
CA VAL A 132 5.15 -1.24 5.44
C VAL A 132 5.78 -0.49 6.62
N VAL A 133 5.20 0.62 7.08
CA VAL A 133 5.67 1.34 8.27
C VAL A 133 5.55 0.47 9.53
N LEU A 134 4.42 -0.20 9.73
CA LEU A 134 4.20 -1.06 10.90
C LEU A 134 5.16 -2.25 10.93
N ALA A 135 5.39 -2.89 9.78
CA ALA A 135 6.38 -3.96 9.65
C ALA A 135 7.80 -3.44 9.91
N GLY A 136 8.14 -2.26 9.36
CA GLY A 136 9.41 -1.59 9.60
C GLY A 136 9.65 -1.26 11.07
N LEU A 137 8.64 -0.73 11.76
CA LEU A 137 8.68 -0.47 13.20
C LEU A 137 8.88 -1.76 14.00
N GLY A 138 8.17 -2.83 13.62
CA GLY A 138 8.34 -4.15 14.22
C GLY A 138 9.77 -4.67 14.07
N LEU A 139 10.36 -4.58 12.88
CA LEU A 139 11.74 -5.00 12.62
C LEU A 139 12.76 -4.11 13.32
N TYR A 140 12.54 -2.80 13.35
CA TYR A 140 13.39 -1.85 14.07
C TYR A 140 13.49 -2.22 15.55
N ILE A 141 12.34 -2.43 16.20
CA ILE A 141 12.28 -2.83 17.61
C ILE A 141 12.94 -4.20 17.82
N HIS A 142 12.75 -5.17 16.92
CA HIS A 142 13.48 -6.45 17.01
C HIS A 142 14.99 -6.25 16.87
N GLY A 143 15.43 -5.39 15.95
CA GLY A 143 16.83 -5.11 15.68
C GLY A 143 17.57 -4.52 16.88
N LEU A 144 16.93 -3.62 17.64
CA LEU A 144 17.48 -3.06 18.88
C LEU A 144 17.94 -4.13 19.88
N PHE A 145 17.27 -5.29 19.90
CA PHE A 145 17.59 -6.40 20.81
C PHE A 145 18.28 -7.60 20.11
N SER A 146 18.41 -7.57 18.77
CA SER A 146 18.84 -8.73 17.97
C SER A 146 20.10 -8.50 17.13
N GLU A 147 19.99 -7.82 16.00
CA GLU A 147 21.09 -7.58 15.08
C GLU A 147 20.96 -6.17 14.48
N GLU A 148 22.09 -5.47 14.30
CA GLU A 148 22.12 -4.10 13.77
C GLU A 148 21.49 -4.00 12.38
N LEU A 149 21.68 -5.02 11.55
CA LEU A 149 21.12 -5.05 10.21
C LEU A 149 19.59 -4.99 10.22
N LEU A 150 18.94 -5.62 11.20
CA LEU A 150 17.47 -5.58 11.35
C LEU A 150 16.99 -4.18 11.74
N GLU A 151 17.75 -3.48 12.58
CA GLU A 151 17.48 -2.11 13.00
C GLU A 151 17.53 -1.17 11.79
N TRP A 152 18.61 -1.22 11.00
CA TRP A 152 18.76 -0.41 9.78
C TRP A 152 17.69 -0.72 8.75
N SER A 153 17.41 -2.01 8.54
CA SER A 153 16.38 -2.43 7.59
C SER A 153 14.98 -1.98 8.04
N GLY A 154 14.67 -2.08 9.33
CA GLY A 154 13.42 -1.55 9.89
C GLY A 154 13.26 -0.05 9.66
N ALA A 155 14.32 0.73 9.88
CA ALA A 155 14.33 2.17 9.58
C ALA A 155 14.13 2.46 8.08
N LEU A 156 14.75 1.68 7.20
CA LEU A 156 14.56 1.80 5.75
C LEU A 156 13.12 1.47 5.33
N LEU A 157 12.50 0.42 5.89
CA LEU A 157 11.09 0.11 5.62
C LEU A 157 10.18 1.29 6.04
N ILE A 158 10.41 1.89 7.21
CA ILE A 158 9.67 3.08 7.65
C ILE A 158 9.83 4.22 6.65
N ALA A 159 11.07 4.50 6.21
CA ALA A 159 11.36 5.55 5.24
C ALA A 159 10.68 5.30 3.89
N ILE A 160 10.66 4.05 3.40
CA ILE A 160 9.93 3.67 2.18
C ILE A 160 8.43 3.90 2.38
N GLY A 161 7.88 3.47 3.52
CA GLY A 161 6.51 3.72 3.95
C GLY A 161 6.09 5.19 3.84
N ILE A 162 6.89 6.07 4.46
CA ILE A 162 6.70 7.53 4.43
C ILE A 162 6.88 8.07 3.01
N GLY A 163 7.88 7.58 2.27
CA GLY A 163 8.14 7.95 0.88
C GLY A 163 6.94 7.70 -0.02
N MET A 164 6.26 6.56 0.12
CA MET A 164 5.05 6.27 -0.66
C MET A 164 3.98 7.35 -0.51
N LEU A 165 3.80 7.87 0.71
CA LEU A 165 2.84 8.94 1.00
C LEU A 165 3.36 10.31 0.55
N ALA A 166 4.62 10.63 0.83
CA ALA A 166 5.24 11.91 0.47
C ALA A 166 5.25 12.14 -1.05
N PHE A 167 5.53 11.09 -1.82
CA PHE A 167 5.49 11.11 -3.29
C PHE A 167 4.12 10.81 -3.87
N ARG A 168 3.08 10.66 -3.03
CA ARG A 168 1.69 10.44 -3.46
C ARG A 168 1.57 9.29 -4.46
N LEU A 169 2.17 8.15 -4.14
CA LEU A 169 2.03 6.97 -4.99
C LEU A 169 0.57 6.52 -5.05
N ASN A 170 0.09 6.19 -6.25
CA ASN A 170 -1.23 5.61 -6.40
C ASN A 170 -1.30 4.21 -5.75
N TYR A 171 -2.52 3.66 -5.65
CA TYR A 171 -2.77 2.36 -5.02
C TYR A 171 -1.90 1.24 -5.61
N VAL A 172 -1.87 1.14 -6.94
CA VAL A 172 -1.15 0.09 -7.67
C VAL A 172 0.37 0.21 -7.47
N ALA A 173 0.93 1.42 -7.56
CA ALA A 173 2.36 1.64 -7.30
C ALA A 173 2.73 1.28 -5.86
N SER A 174 1.90 1.70 -4.89
CA SER A 174 2.09 1.36 -3.47
C SER A 174 1.99 -0.16 -3.22
N GLN A 175 1.10 -0.85 -3.93
CA GLN A 175 0.98 -2.31 -3.91
C GLN A 175 2.26 -3.00 -4.36
N TRP A 176 2.82 -2.60 -5.50
CA TRP A 176 4.06 -3.18 -6.03
C TRP A 176 5.26 -2.92 -5.10
N VAL A 177 5.37 -1.70 -4.56
CA VAL A 177 6.42 -1.36 -3.59
C VAL A 177 6.28 -2.22 -2.33
N ALA A 178 5.09 -2.31 -1.74
CA ALA A 178 4.86 -3.12 -0.54
C ALA A 178 5.09 -4.62 -0.81
N ALA A 179 4.60 -5.14 -1.92
CA ALA A 179 4.82 -6.53 -2.33
C ALA A 179 6.31 -6.85 -2.49
N SER A 180 7.10 -5.96 -3.10
CA SER A 180 8.54 -6.17 -3.27
C SER A 180 9.29 -6.04 -1.94
N THR A 181 9.07 -4.96 -1.19
CA THR A 181 9.75 -4.72 0.10
C THR A 181 9.46 -5.78 1.15
N LEU A 182 8.24 -6.30 1.23
CA LEU A 182 7.89 -7.37 2.18
C LEU A 182 8.18 -8.75 1.59
N GLY A 183 7.68 -9.02 0.38
CA GLY A 183 7.77 -10.32 -0.30
C GLY A 183 9.16 -10.74 -0.74
N LEU A 184 9.96 -9.80 -1.25
CA LEU A 184 11.36 -10.03 -1.63
C LEU A 184 12.31 -9.58 -0.51
N GLY A 185 12.04 -8.42 0.09
CA GLY A 185 12.95 -7.79 1.03
C GLY A 185 13.15 -8.59 2.32
N LEU A 186 12.11 -9.16 2.94
CA LEU A 186 12.30 -9.94 4.17
C LEU A 186 13.05 -11.26 3.94
N PRO A 187 12.77 -12.05 2.88
CA PRO A 187 13.59 -13.21 2.55
C PRO A 187 15.06 -12.86 2.24
N LEU A 188 15.32 -11.76 1.52
CA LEU A 188 16.69 -11.29 1.28
C LEU A 188 17.38 -10.91 2.59
N LEU A 189 16.67 -10.21 3.47
CA LEU A 189 17.17 -9.85 4.80
C LEU A 189 17.53 -11.11 5.60
N ALA A 190 16.73 -12.16 5.51
CA ALA A 190 17.00 -13.44 6.15
C ALA A 190 18.32 -14.08 5.69
N ALA A 191 18.66 -13.94 4.41
CA ALA A 191 19.93 -14.43 3.86
C ALA A 191 21.13 -13.60 4.34
N MET A 192 20.91 -12.31 4.63
CA MET A 192 21.94 -11.37 5.06
C MET A 192 22.23 -11.41 6.58
N LEU A 193 21.34 -11.97 7.40
CA LEU A 193 21.53 -12.11 8.86
C LEU A 193 22.76 -12.95 9.20
N ASP A 194 23.57 -12.50 10.17
CA ASP A 194 24.88 -13.07 10.47
C ASP A 194 25.00 -13.74 11.83
N ARG A 195 23.88 -13.89 12.55
CA ARG A 195 23.84 -14.56 13.86
C ARG A 195 24.71 -13.84 14.89
N GLY A 196 24.65 -12.51 14.92
CA GLY A 196 25.30 -11.68 15.95
C GLY A 196 26.80 -11.42 15.75
N ARG A 197 27.35 -11.60 14.55
CA ARG A 197 28.71 -11.12 14.23
C ARG A 197 28.66 -9.62 13.93
N GLU A 198 29.47 -8.83 14.63
CA GLU A 198 29.66 -7.43 14.29
C GLU A 198 30.32 -7.31 12.91
N ARG A 199 29.73 -6.48 12.05
CA ARG A 199 30.27 -6.14 10.73
C ARG A 199 30.68 -4.69 10.71
N ASP A 200 31.74 -4.41 9.98
CA ASP A 200 32.15 -3.04 9.67
C ASP A 200 30.96 -2.24 9.12
N VAL A 201 30.85 -0.98 9.57
CA VAL A 201 29.80 -0.03 9.18
C VAL A 201 29.72 0.07 7.65
N TRP A 202 30.86 0.08 6.96
CA TRP A 202 30.90 0.16 5.50
C TRP A 202 30.26 -1.03 4.81
N LEU A 203 30.55 -2.24 5.28
CA LEU A 203 29.96 -3.45 4.72
C LEU A 203 28.44 -3.46 4.95
N ARG A 204 27.98 -3.01 6.12
CA ARG A 204 26.55 -2.86 6.42
C ARG A 204 25.89 -1.83 5.52
N LEU A 205 26.53 -0.69 5.29
CA LEU A 205 26.00 0.35 4.40
C LEU A 205 25.87 -0.17 2.96
N VAL A 206 26.88 -0.87 2.44
CA VAL A 206 26.82 -1.51 1.12
C VAL A 206 25.70 -2.56 1.07
N GLN A 207 25.52 -3.34 2.13
CA GLN A 207 24.46 -4.33 2.24
C GLN A 207 23.07 -3.70 2.27
N SER A 208 22.87 -2.66 3.06
CA SER A 208 21.62 -1.91 3.12
C SER A 208 21.31 -1.23 1.78
N ALA A 209 22.31 -0.64 1.12
CA ALA A 209 22.16 -0.05 -0.21
C ALA A 209 21.82 -1.12 -1.27
N GLY A 210 22.51 -2.26 -1.25
CA GLY A 210 22.24 -3.38 -2.14
C GLY A 210 20.84 -3.96 -1.91
N TRP A 211 20.42 -4.11 -0.65
CA TRP A 211 19.07 -4.53 -0.30
C TRP A 211 18.02 -3.54 -0.81
N LEU A 212 18.24 -2.23 -0.62
CA LEU A 212 17.34 -1.18 -1.08
C LEU A 212 17.18 -1.20 -2.60
N LEU A 213 18.28 -1.37 -3.34
CA LEU A 213 18.26 -1.53 -4.80
C LEU A 213 17.44 -2.77 -5.19
N CYS A 214 17.68 -3.91 -4.55
CA CYS A 214 16.95 -5.15 -4.84
C CYS A 214 15.44 -5.04 -4.62
N VAL A 215 14.97 -4.28 -3.62
CA VAL A 215 13.53 -4.15 -3.34
C VAL A 215 12.85 -3.00 -4.09
N LEU A 216 13.61 -2.00 -4.57
CA LEU A 216 13.04 -0.87 -5.31
C LEU A 216 13.14 -1.05 -6.83
N ILE A 217 14.11 -1.81 -7.35
CA ILE A 217 14.22 -2.07 -8.79
C ILE A 217 12.97 -2.79 -9.35
N PRO A 218 12.45 -3.88 -8.74
CA PRO A 218 11.28 -4.57 -9.27
C PRO A 218 10.04 -3.69 -9.44
N PRO A 219 9.59 -2.89 -8.43
CA PRO A 219 8.44 -2.01 -8.64
C PRO A 219 8.73 -0.90 -9.65
N LEU A 220 9.96 -0.37 -9.73
CA LEU A 220 10.34 0.61 -10.76
C LEU A 220 10.30 0.02 -12.17
N LEU A 221 10.77 -1.22 -12.34
CA LEU A 221 10.70 -1.94 -13.62
C LEU A 221 9.25 -2.26 -13.98
N ALA A 222 8.44 -2.73 -13.02
CA ALA A 222 7.02 -2.99 -13.24
C ALA A 222 6.28 -1.72 -13.67
N GLN A 223 6.57 -0.58 -13.01
CA GLN A 223 6.03 0.72 -13.38
C GLN A 223 6.49 1.15 -14.77
N ARG A 224 7.79 1.01 -15.08
CA ARG A 224 8.33 1.34 -16.40
C ARG A 224 7.72 0.48 -17.51
N MET A 225 7.57 -0.82 -17.27
CA MET A 225 6.95 -1.75 -18.23
C MET A 225 5.47 -1.44 -18.42
N ALA A 226 4.76 -1.11 -17.34
CA ALA A 226 3.38 -0.64 -17.43
C ALA A 226 3.32 0.63 -18.28
N TYR A 227 4.15 1.64 -18.02
CA TYR A 227 4.12 2.91 -18.76
C TYR A 227 4.62 2.80 -20.21
N ALA A 228 5.52 1.87 -20.52
CA ALA A 228 5.98 1.65 -21.89
C ALA A 228 4.88 1.21 -22.87
N HIS A 229 3.73 0.73 -22.36
CA HIS A 229 2.61 0.27 -23.18
C HIS A 229 1.76 1.44 -23.72
N VAL A 230 2.30 2.20 -24.67
CA VAL A 230 1.54 3.30 -25.30
C VAL A 230 0.32 2.71 -26.04
N PRO A 231 -0.88 3.32 -25.91
CA PRO A 231 -2.03 2.90 -26.69
C PRO A 231 -1.70 2.84 -28.19
N PRO A 232 -2.13 1.80 -28.91
CA PRO A 232 -1.88 1.71 -30.35
C PRO A 232 -2.51 2.91 -31.06
N GLU A 233 -1.89 3.40 -32.12
CA GLU A 233 -2.57 4.38 -32.97
C GLU A 233 -3.82 3.74 -33.56
N ALA A 234 -4.95 4.40 -33.34
CA ALA A 234 -6.25 3.99 -33.84
C ALA A 234 -6.90 5.15 -34.60
N PRO A 235 -7.87 4.88 -35.48
CA PRO A 235 -8.52 5.93 -36.26
C PRO A 235 -9.11 7.01 -35.34
N LEU A 236 -8.77 8.27 -35.62
CA LEU A 236 -9.36 9.42 -34.94
C LEU A 236 -10.73 9.69 -35.56
N VAL A 237 -11.77 9.66 -34.72
CA VAL A 237 -13.16 9.92 -35.11
C VAL A 237 -13.76 11.03 -34.26
N SER A 238 -14.72 11.75 -34.82
CA SER A 238 -15.50 12.72 -34.06
C SER A 238 -16.42 12.03 -33.06
N LEU A 239 -16.84 12.73 -32.00
CA LEU A 239 -17.85 12.22 -31.07
C LEU A 239 -19.18 11.84 -31.77
N GLU A 240 -19.56 12.53 -32.84
CA GLU A 240 -20.76 12.22 -33.62
C GLU A 240 -20.63 10.91 -34.39
N GLU A 241 -19.46 10.68 -34.98
CA GLU A 241 -19.15 9.46 -35.72
C GLU A 241 -19.04 8.26 -34.80
N PHE A 242 -18.40 8.42 -33.64
CA PHE A 242 -18.38 7.42 -32.58
C PHE A 242 -19.79 6.97 -32.18
N ARG A 243 -20.73 7.92 -32.03
CA ARG A 243 -22.13 7.63 -31.67
C ARG A 243 -22.87 6.85 -32.75
N LYS A 244 -22.50 7.04 -34.02
CA LYS A 244 -23.14 6.35 -35.15
C LYS A 244 -22.58 4.93 -35.32
N GLN A 245 -21.27 4.77 -35.21
CA GLN A 245 -20.61 3.50 -35.51
C GLN A 245 -19.40 3.27 -34.58
N PRO A 246 -19.62 2.70 -33.39
CA PRO A 246 -18.52 2.37 -32.51
C PRO A 246 -17.68 1.21 -33.07
N ALA A 247 -16.39 1.46 -33.31
CA ALA A 247 -15.42 0.45 -33.70
C ALA A 247 -14.76 -0.22 -32.48
N ALA A 248 -14.09 -1.35 -32.72
CA ALA A 248 -13.38 -2.12 -31.69
C ALA A 248 -12.21 -1.33 -31.07
N GLN A 249 -11.48 -0.55 -31.86
CA GLN A 249 -10.43 0.37 -31.39
C GLN A 249 -10.50 1.66 -32.19
N GLN A 250 -10.61 2.79 -31.50
CA GLN A 250 -10.66 4.12 -32.11
C GLN A 250 -10.33 5.19 -31.08
N VAL A 251 -9.84 6.33 -31.56
CA VAL A 251 -9.63 7.52 -30.74
C VAL A 251 -10.81 8.46 -30.97
N VAL A 252 -11.43 8.94 -29.90
CA VAL A 252 -12.56 9.87 -29.99
C VAL A 252 -12.09 11.26 -29.60
N LEU A 253 -12.30 12.22 -30.51
CA LEU A 253 -12.09 13.63 -30.22
C LEU A 253 -13.31 14.21 -29.50
N LEU A 254 -13.09 14.69 -28.27
CA LEU A 254 -14.00 15.55 -27.54
C LEU A 254 -13.61 17.02 -27.78
N PRO A 255 -14.48 17.85 -28.38
CA PRO A 255 -14.17 19.25 -28.60
C PRO A 255 -14.16 20.03 -27.28
N ALA A 256 -13.43 21.15 -27.24
CA ALA A 256 -13.56 22.14 -26.17
C ALA A 256 -15.02 22.62 -26.05
N GLY A 257 -15.45 22.96 -24.84
CA GLY A 257 -16.84 23.27 -24.51
C GLY A 257 -17.74 22.04 -24.38
N SER A 258 -17.23 20.82 -24.57
CA SER A 258 -18.04 19.61 -24.35
C SER A 258 -18.44 19.50 -22.89
N SER A 259 -19.74 19.32 -22.64
CA SER A 259 -20.26 19.04 -21.30
C SER A 259 -20.04 17.57 -20.93
N ILE A 260 -19.28 17.33 -19.88
CA ILE A 260 -19.00 16.02 -19.29
C ILE A 260 -19.84 15.87 -18.02
N PRO A 261 -20.97 15.12 -18.06
CA PRO A 261 -21.81 14.93 -16.90
C PRO A 261 -21.13 13.99 -15.91
N VAL A 262 -20.62 14.53 -14.80
CA VAL A 262 -20.09 13.72 -13.69
C VAL A 262 -21.24 13.38 -12.75
N LYS A 263 -21.64 12.10 -12.75
CA LYS A 263 -22.67 11.61 -11.84
C LYS A 263 -22.04 11.29 -10.49
N VAL A 264 -22.50 11.97 -9.44
CA VAL A 264 -22.09 11.70 -8.06
C VAL A 264 -23.31 11.17 -7.33
N GLU A 265 -23.28 9.88 -7.00
CA GLU A 265 -24.34 9.27 -6.21
C GLU A 265 -24.06 9.48 -4.73
N VAL A 266 -24.89 10.31 -4.08
CA VAL A 266 -24.86 10.52 -2.63
C VAL A 266 -26.11 9.90 -2.04
N SER A 267 -25.93 8.89 -1.19
CA SER A 267 -27.00 8.18 -0.51
C SER A 267 -26.63 7.89 0.95
N GLY A 268 -27.64 7.64 1.78
CA GLY A 268 -27.45 7.28 3.19
C GLY A 268 -28.76 7.23 3.95
N ASN A 269 -28.69 7.06 5.27
CA ASN A 269 -29.88 6.89 6.12
C ASN A 269 -30.87 8.07 6.05
N VAL A 270 -30.36 9.29 5.80
CA VAL A 270 -31.16 10.52 5.70
C VAL A 270 -31.20 11.10 4.29
N PHE A 271 -30.49 10.49 3.33
CA PHE A 271 -30.36 10.98 1.97
C PHE A 271 -30.81 9.91 0.98
N ARG A 272 -31.78 10.23 0.14
CA ARG A 272 -32.12 9.40 -1.03
C ARG A 272 -31.29 9.89 -2.21
N ALA A 273 -30.63 8.96 -2.91
CA ALA A 273 -29.92 9.28 -4.15
C ALA A 273 -30.89 9.98 -5.13
N SER A 274 -30.49 11.15 -5.61
CA SER A 274 -31.22 11.88 -6.64
C SER A 274 -30.59 11.63 -7.99
N SER A 275 -31.40 11.23 -8.97
CA SER A 275 -30.99 11.10 -10.39
C SER A 275 -30.59 12.43 -11.02
N ALA A 276 -30.91 13.56 -10.37
CA ALA A 276 -30.49 14.90 -10.78
C ALA A 276 -29.10 15.32 -10.26
N SER A 277 -28.40 14.47 -9.48
CA SER A 277 -27.06 14.75 -8.95
C SER A 277 -25.99 14.59 -10.03
N VAL A 278 -25.99 15.54 -10.97
CA VAL A 278 -25.02 15.62 -12.06
C VAL A 278 -24.24 16.91 -11.90
N LEU A 279 -22.91 16.81 -11.81
CA LEU A 279 -22.00 17.93 -11.88
C LEU A 279 -21.53 18.07 -13.34
N PRO A 280 -22.09 19.00 -14.14
CA PRO A 280 -21.63 19.21 -15.49
C PRO A 280 -20.25 19.88 -15.43
N LEU A 281 -19.22 19.18 -15.89
CA LEU A 281 -17.93 19.77 -16.16
C LEU A 281 -17.88 20.21 -17.62
N GLU A 282 -17.17 21.29 -17.90
CA GLU A 282 -16.92 21.75 -19.26
C GLU A 282 -15.45 21.50 -19.60
N LEU A 283 -15.21 20.88 -20.76
CA LEU A 283 -13.84 20.72 -21.24
C LEU A 283 -13.29 22.07 -21.70
N ASN A 284 -12.24 22.54 -21.05
CA ASN A 284 -11.57 23.79 -21.44
C ASN A 284 -10.84 23.67 -22.78
N GLU A 285 -10.35 22.47 -23.09
CA GLU A 285 -9.52 22.17 -24.25
C GLU A 285 -9.98 20.87 -24.92
N PRO A 286 -9.72 20.69 -26.22
CA PRO A 286 -10.06 19.45 -26.90
C PRO A 286 -9.26 18.28 -26.33
N LEU A 287 -9.91 17.12 -26.23
CA LEU A 287 -9.32 15.92 -25.66
C LEU A 287 -9.49 14.74 -26.60
N GLU A 288 -8.43 13.98 -26.82
CA GLU A 288 -8.49 12.69 -27.50
C GLU A 288 -8.54 11.58 -26.47
N ILE A 289 -9.54 10.70 -26.56
CA ILE A 289 -9.72 9.57 -25.64
C ILE A 289 -9.61 8.25 -26.40
N MET A 290 -8.83 7.32 -25.88
CA MET A 290 -8.73 5.98 -26.44
C MET A 290 -9.93 5.12 -26.03
N MET A 291 -10.61 4.56 -27.03
CA MET A 291 -11.76 3.67 -26.86
C MET A 291 -11.40 2.24 -27.27
N SER A 292 -11.84 1.28 -26.47
CA SER A 292 -11.76 -0.15 -26.76
C SER A 292 -13.13 -0.79 -26.59
N ASN A 293 -13.65 -1.41 -27.65
CA ASN A 293 -14.97 -2.07 -27.70
C ASN A 293 -16.09 -1.15 -27.19
N GLY A 294 -16.08 0.12 -27.63
CA GLY A 294 -17.08 1.12 -27.25
C GLY A 294 -16.96 1.67 -25.82
N GLN A 295 -15.95 1.26 -25.05
CA GLN A 295 -15.69 1.75 -23.70
C GLN A 295 -14.40 2.57 -23.65
N PRO A 296 -14.33 3.61 -22.81
CA PRO A 296 -13.09 4.34 -22.61
C PRO A 296 -12.07 3.45 -21.89
N THR A 297 -10.84 3.45 -22.40
CA THR A 297 -9.70 2.76 -21.74
C THR A 297 -9.18 3.54 -20.53
N GLY A 298 -9.50 4.84 -20.47
CA GLY A 298 -8.97 5.79 -19.50
C GLY A 298 -7.71 6.51 -19.95
N ASP A 299 -7.09 6.08 -21.06
CA ASP A 299 -5.97 6.79 -21.68
C ASP A 299 -6.50 7.98 -22.49
N TRP A 300 -5.86 9.15 -22.34
CA TRP A 300 -6.25 10.40 -22.99
C TRP A 300 -5.03 11.22 -23.41
N ARG A 301 -5.20 12.19 -24.31
CA ARG A 301 -4.16 13.20 -24.62
C ARG A 301 -4.79 14.49 -25.13
N PHE A 302 -4.03 15.57 -25.09
CA PHE A 302 -4.31 16.71 -25.95
C PHE A 302 -3.93 16.38 -27.40
N PRO A 303 -4.64 16.93 -28.40
CA PRO A 303 -4.31 16.69 -29.80
C PRO A 303 -2.84 17.00 -30.12
N GLY A 304 -2.13 16.01 -30.65
CA GLY A 304 -0.71 16.12 -30.98
C GLY A 304 0.27 15.94 -29.82
N GLU A 305 -0.21 15.70 -28.59
CA GLU A 305 0.64 15.44 -27.43
C GLU A 305 0.84 13.94 -27.14
N SER A 306 1.64 13.63 -26.13
CA SER A 306 1.81 12.27 -25.62
C SER A 306 0.58 11.80 -24.85
N TRP A 307 0.31 10.50 -24.88
CA TRP A 307 -0.73 9.87 -24.07
C TRP A 307 -0.47 10.05 -22.57
N ALA A 308 -1.44 10.64 -21.87
CA ALA A 308 -1.65 10.49 -20.44
C ALA A 308 -2.35 9.16 -20.19
N LEU A 309 -1.72 8.30 -19.41
CA LEU A 309 -2.12 6.90 -19.32
C LEU A 309 -3.08 6.72 -18.14
N ALA A 310 -4.11 5.87 -18.27
CA ALA A 310 -5.09 5.57 -17.20
C ALA A 310 -4.43 5.12 -15.88
N ARG A 311 -3.26 4.50 -16.02
CA ARG A 311 -2.39 3.95 -14.97
C ARG A 311 -1.45 4.98 -14.34
N GLU A 312 -1.35 6.18 -14.90
CA GLU A 312 -0.71 7.32 -14.24
C GLU A 312 -1.58 7.80 -13.07
N ALA A 313 -0.93 8.35 -12.05
CA ALA A 313 -1.61 8.66 -10.79
C ALA A 313 -2.59 9.83 -10.97
N ASN A 314 -3.88 9.54 -10.78
CA ASN A 314 -4.94 10.55 -10.66
C ASN A 314 -5.37 10.60 -9.20
N TRP A 315 -5.15 11.73 -8.54
CA TRP A 315 -5.55 11.93 -7.16
C TRP A 315 -6.84 12.72 -7.12
N VAL A 316 -7.86 12.16 -6.47
CA VAL A 316 -9.07 12.88 -6.10
C VAL A 316 -8.92 13.35 -4.67
N ARG A 317 -8.80 14.66 -4.48
CA ARG A 317 -8.75 15.28 -3.15
C ARG A 317 -10.06 15.97 -2.85
N ILE A 318 -10.65 15.64 -1.70
CA ILE A 318 -11.78 16.37 -1.14
C ILE A 318 -11.25 17.18 0.06
N PRO A 319 -10.74 18.41 -0.17
CA PRO A 319 -10.10 19.18 0.90
C PRO A 319 -11.06 19.61 2.00
N TRP A 320 -12.36 19.74 1.71
CA TRP A 320 -13.36 20.12 2.70
C TRP A 320 -14.76 19.70 2.26
N ILE A 321 -15.61 19.49 3.27
CA ILE A 321 -17.06 19.38 3.15
C ILE A 321 -17.62 20.33 4.22
N LYS A 322 -18.53 21.22 3.84
CA LYS A 322 -19.16 22.20 4.73
C LYS A 322 -20.67 22.11 4.59
N ALA A 323 -21.37 22.06 5.71
CA ALA A 323 -22.82 22.20 5.76
C ALA A 323 -23.18 23.61 6.22
N GLU A 324 -24.07 24.27 5.48
CA GLU A 324 -24.56 25.61 5.78
C GLU A 324 -26.10 25.56 5.82
N LEU A 325 -26.71 26.35 6.69
CA LEU A 325 -28.16 26.53 6.76
C LEU A 325 -28.44 28.02 6.87
N THR A 326 -29.03 28.61 5.83
CA THR A 326 -29.40 30.03 5.82
C THR A 326 -30.90 30.20 5.56
N PRO A 327 -31.55 31.24 6.12
CA PRO A 327 -32.97 31.48 5.87
C PRO A 327 -33.33 31.68 4.38
N GLN A 328 -32.38 32.17 3.57
CA GLN A 328 -32.64 32.44 2.15
C GLN A 328 -32.41 31.22 1.24
N LYS A 329 -31.41 30.37 1.53
CA LYS A 329 -31.04 29.23 0.66
C LYS A 329 -31.49 27.87 1.19
N GLY A 330 -31.88 27.77 2.45
CA GLY A 330 -32.16 26.50 3.11
C GLY A 330 -30.87 25.72 3.45
N PRO A 331 -30.97 24.41 3.73
CA PRO A 331 -29.82 23.56 4.01
C PRO A 331 -29.02 23.26 2.73
N GLU A 332 -27.71 23.50 2.78
CA GLU A 332 -26.78 23.27 1.67
C GLU A 332 -25.54 22.52 2.17
N ILE A 333 -25.08 21.51 1.42
CA ILE A 333 -23.79 20.87 1.64
C ILE A 333 -22.88 21.24 0.47
N ARG A 334 -21.78 21.91 0.76
CA ARG A 334 -20.77 22.31 -0.21
C ARG A 334 -19.53 21.45 -0.03
N THR A 335 -18.93 21.05 -1.14
CA THR A 335 -17.65 20.35 -1.15
C THR A 335 -16.83 20.78 -2.35
N SER A 336 -15.52 20.67 -2.25
CA SER A 336 -14.61 20.81 -3.37
C SER A 336 -14.03 19.43 -3.69
N LEU A 337 -14.05 19.06 -4.96
CA LEU A 337 -13.41 17.85 -5.46
C LEU A 337 -12.36 18.29 -6.48
N VAL A 338 -11.10 18.05 -6.17
CA VAL A 338 -9.97 18.43 -7.02
C VAL A 338 -9.37 17.17 -7.60
N VAL A 339 -9.33 17.08 -8.93
CA VAL A 339 -8.65 16.02 -9.66
C VAL A 339 -7.30 16.58 -10.11
N GLU A 340 -6.21 16.08 -9.52
CA GLU A 340 -4.84 16.41 -9.94
C GLU A 340 -4.32 15.25 -10.81
N THR A 341 -3.97 15.56 -12.06
CA THR A 341 -3.27 14.66 -12.98
C THR A 341 -1.78 15.00 -12.95
N GLN A 342 -0.90 14.00 -13.04
CA GLN A 342 0.56 14.24 -13.14
C GLN A 342 0.99 14.67 -14.56
N HIS A 343 0.08 14.54 -15.54
CA HIS A 343 0.33 14.96 -16.91
C HIS A 343 0.28 16.49 -17.00
N GLN A 344 1.45 17.11 -17.20
CA GLN A 344 1.55 18.53 -17.52
C GLN A 344 1.56 18.68 -19.05
N PRO A 345 0.54 19.31 -19.66
CA PRO A 345 0.64 19.72 -21.07
C PRO A 345 1.80 20.70 -21.27
N ARG A 346 2.32 20.77 -22.49
CA ARG A 346 3.47 21.62 -22.81
C ARG A 346 3.12 23.07 -23.08
#